data_AF-A0A1E4PRW1-F1
#
_entry.id   AF-A0A1E4PRW1-F1
#
_cell.length_a   1.000
_cell.length_b   1.000
_cell.length_c   1.000
_cell.angle_alpha   90.00
_cell.angle_beta   90.00
_cell.angle_gamma   90.00
#
_symmetry.space_group_name_H-M   'P 1'
#
loop_
_entity.id
_entity.type
_entity.pdbx_description
1 polymer ?
#
loop_
_entity_poly.entity_id
_entity_poly.type
_entity_poly.pdbx_seq_one_letter_code
_entity_poly.pdbx_strand_id
1 'polypeptide(L)'
;MARFAAVLLAFAALFGASTPARAVDGCKVLLCLAAPSWRSIPECVPTINQLHRDLARGKPFPVCSMAGAGNSANNTWASPPGYCPPQYTRVFEGESGPIYSCDYAGAVTVNINGAPFTRTWWNAGGDTVTEFTPAAKAQLGTWDTKFDDDYAAWFAALPPPAPVAESGY
;
A
#
# COMPACT_ATOMS: atom_id res chain seq x y z
N MET A 1 57.34 7.55 -41.84
CA MET A 1 56.55 8.63 -41.21
C MET A 1 55.10 8.17 -41.16
N ALA A 2 54.72 7.51 -40.07
CA ALA A 2 53.35 7.09 -39.82
C ALA A 2 52.73 8.06 -38.82
N ARG A 3 51.50 8.53 -39.07
CA ARG A 3 50.52 9.04 -38.07
C ARG A 3 49.44 9.84 -38.80
N PHE A 4 48.36 9.22 -39.27
CA PHE A 4 47.04 9.87 -39.45
C PHE A 4 45.99 8.80 -39.75
N ALA A 5 45.57 8.03 -38.74
CA ALA A 5 44.32 7.24 -38.79
C ALA A 5 44.10 6.50 -37.46
N ALA A 6 43.92 7.21 -36.35
CA ALA A 6 43.56 6.55 -35.09
C ALA A 6 42.82 7.49 -34.12
N VAL A 7 41.89 8.29 -34.63
CA VAL A 7 40.94 9.00 -33.79
C VAL A 7 39.63 8.91 -34.53
N LEU A 8 38.73 8.02 -34.12
CA LEU A 8 37.26 8.11 -34.35
C LEU A 8 36.49 6.85 -33.90
N LEU A 9 37.12 5.77 -33.44
CA LEU A 9 36.41 4.51 -33.14
C LEU A 9 36.22 4.16 -31.64
N ALA A 10 36.32 5.13 -30.72
CA ALA A 10 36.25 4.82 -29.28
C ALA A 10 35.11 5.49 -28.50
N PHE A 11 34.15 6.17 -29.15
CA PHE A 11 33.06 6.88 -28.45
C PHE A 11 31.67 6.22 -28.54
N ALA A 12 31.55 5.05 -29.15
CA ALA A 12 30.25 4.39 -29.34
C ALA A 12 29.82 3.45 -28.20
N ALA A 13 30.66 3.19 -27.18
CA ALA A 13 30.39 2.17 -26.16
C ALA A 13 29.81 2.70 -24.83
N LEU A 14 29.53 4.00 -24.71
CA LEU A 14 29.01 4.62 -23.47
C LEU A 14 27.51 4.93 -23.51
N PHE A 15 26.79 4.59 -24.58
CA PHE A 15 25.33 4.67 -24.59
C PHE A 15 24.77 3.47 -23.82
N GLY A 16 24.52 3.74 -22.54
CA GLY A 16 24.13 2.80 -21.52
C GLY A 16 23.08 1.80 -21.96
N ALA A 17 23.31 0.54 -21.56
CA ALA A 17 22.25 -0.43 -21.42
C ALA A 17 21.14 0.22 -20.59
N SER A 18 20.07 0.66 -21.26
CA SER A 18 18.85 1.05 -20.60
C SER A 18 18.35 -0.20 -19.89
N THR A 19 18.50 -0.25 -18.55
CA THR A 19 17.76 -1.22 -17.76
C THR A 19 16.31 -1.10 -18.20
N PRO A 20 15.65 -2.18 -18.64
CA PRO A 20 14.26 -2.08 -19.05
C PRO A 20 13.52 -1.40 -17.91
N ALA A 21 12.76 -0.36 -18.22
CA ALA A 21 11.86 0.25 -17.25
C ALA A 21 10.89 -0.85 -16.84
N ARG A 22 11.17 -1.50 -15.71
CA ARG A 22 10.31 -2.51 -15.11
C ARG A 22 9.11 -1.76 -14.54
N ALA A 23 8.21 -1.35 -15.42
CA ALA A 23 6.87 -0.98 -15.01
C ALA A 23 6.31 -2.17 -14.25
N VAL A 24 5.82 -1.93 -13.04
CA VAL A 24 5.16 -2.97 -12.27
C VAL A 24 3.93 -3.42 -13.07
N ASP A 25 3.80 -4.73 -13.29
CA ASP A 25 2.61 -5.29 -13.92
C ASP A 25 1.40 -5.07 -13.00
N GLY A 26 0.50 -4.19 -13.42
CA GLY A 26 -0.71 -3.84 -12.66
C GLY A 26 -1.61 -5.06 -12.42
N CYS A 27 -1.63 -6.03 -13.33
CA CYS A 27 -2.41 -7.24 -13.16
C CYS A 27 -1.80 -8.14 -12.08
N LYS A 28 -0.47 -8.25 -12.07
CA LYS A 28 0.22 -8.95 -11.00
C LYS A 28 0.02 -8.26 -9.64
N VAL A 29 0.04 -6.92 -9.59
CA VAL A 29 -0.25 -6.16 -8.36
C VAL A 29 -1.65 -6.47 -7.85
N LEU A 30 -2.66 -6.40 -8.71
CA LEU A 30 -4.04 -6.68 -8.35
C LEU A 30 -4.17 -8.09 -7.75
N LEU A 31 -3.63 -9.11 -8.44
CA LEU A 31 -3.68 -10.49 -7.97
C LEU A 31 -2.92 -10.69 -6.66
N CYS A 32 -1.73 -10.11 -6.52
CA CYS A 32 -0.94 -10.23 -5.31
C CYS A 32 -1.61 -9.57 -4.11
N LEU A 33 -2.18 -8.37 -4.26
CA LEU A 33 -2.86 -7.68 -3.16
C LEU A 33 -4.25 -8.25 -2.84
N ALA A 34 -4.82 -9.07 -3.72
CA ALA A 34 -6.01 -9.87 -3.43
C ALA A 34 -5.67 -11.18 -2.69
N ALA A 35 -4.40 -11.59 -2.65
CA ALA A 35 -4.01 -12.84 -2.00
C ALA A 35 -4.16 -12.76 -0.48
N PRO A 36 -4.46 -13.89 0.20
CA PRO A 36 -4.66 -13.92 1.66
C PRO A 36 -3.41 -13.53 2.46
N SER A 37 -2.21 -13.74 1.90
CA SER A 37 -0.96 -13.23 2.46
C SER A 37 0.07 -13.07 1.34
N TRP A 38 0.14 -11.87 0.73
CA TRP A 38 1.07 -11.65 -0.39
C TRP A 38 2.54 -11.84 -0.02
N ARG A 39 2.88 -11.67 1.26
CA ARG A 39 4.24 -11.84 1.79
C ARG A 39 4.69 -13.30 1.80
N SER A 40 3.75 -14.25 1.84
CA SER A 40 4.06 -15.69 1.76
C SER A 40 4.20 -16.19 0.32
N ILE A 41 3.93 -15.35 -0.68
CA ILE A 41 4.02 -15.68 -2.11
C ILE A 41 5.30 -15.07 -2.69
N PRO A 42 6.35 -15.87 -2.99
CA PRO A 42 7.66 -15.37 -3.42
C PRO A 42 7.61 -14.45 -4.64
N GLU A 43 6.72 -14.71 -5.59
CA GLU A 43 6.56 -13.89 -6.78
C GLU A 43 5.92 -12.53 -6.48
N CYS A 44 5.14 -12.41 -5.41
CA CYS A 44 4.48 -11.17 -5.02
C CYS A 44 5.40 -10.22 -4.27
N VAL A 45 6.31 -10.75 -3.46
CA VAL A 45 7.21 -9.94 -2.62
C VAL A 45 7.96 -8.84 -3.40
N PRO A 46 8.72 -9.14 -4.46
CA PRO A 46 9.44 -8.11 -5.20
C PRO A 46 8.50 -7.16 -5.95
N THR A 47 7.34 -7.65 -6.41
CA THR A 47 6.35 -6.86 -7.14
C THR A 47 5.71 -5.80 -6.24
N ILE A 48 5.24 -6.19 -5.06
CA ILE A 48 4.60 -5.26 -4.11
C ILE A 48 5.61 -4.31 -3.47
N ASN A 49 6.83 -4.77 -3.17
CA ASN A 49 7.89 -3.88 -2.72
C ASN A 49 8.26 -2.83 -3.78
N GLN A 50 8.27 -3.21 -5.07
CA GLN A 50 8.50 -2.25 -6.15
C GLN A 50 7.34 -1.26 -6.28
N LEU A 51 6.09 -1.72 -6.17
CA LEU A 51 4.91 -0.85 -6.15
C LEU A 51 5.03 0.24 -5.08
N HIS A 52 5.28 -0.11 -3.82
CA HIS A 52 5.37 0.88 -2.74
C HIS A 52 6.54 1.85 -2.95
N ARG A 53 7.69 1.38 -3.46
CA ARG A 53 8.82 2.25 -3.84
C ARG A 53 8.48 3.24 -4.95
N ASP A 54 7.66 2.82 -5.91
CA ASP A 54 7.22 3.67 -7.00
C ASP A 54 6.19 4.70 -6.53
N LEU A 55 5.23 4.29 -5.68
CA LEU A 55 4.28 5.20 -5.05
C LEU A 55 4.96 6.24 -4.15
N ALA A 56 5.95 5.83 -3.34
CA ALA A 56 6.74 6.74 -2.52
C ALA A 56 7.50 7.80 -3.34
N ARG A 57 7.76 7.54 -4.64
CA ARG A 57 8.36 8.48 -5.58
C ARG A 57 7.34 9.28 -6.39
N GLY A 58 6.06 9.19 -6.04
CA GLY A 58 4.97 9.88 -6.75
C GLY A 58 4.68 9.32 -8.14
N LYS A 59 5.11 8.10 -8.46
CA LYS A 59 4.78 7.48 -9.75
C LYS A 59 3.29 7.09 -9.80
N PRO A 60 2.68 7.11 -11.01
CA PRO A 60 1.31 6.68 -11.18
C PRO A 60 1.13 5.20 -10.81
N PHE A 61 -0.06 4.87 -10.31
CA PHE A 61 -0.43 3.49 -9.98
C PHE A 61 -0.55 2.64 -11.26
N PRO A 62 -0.02 1.41 -11.29
CA PRO A 62 -0.09 0.55 -12.48
C PRO A 62 -1.51 0.00 -12.68
N VAL A 63 -2.09 0.21 -13.86
CA VAL A 63 -3.44 -0.26 -14.21
C VAL A 63 -3.39 -1.68 -14.80
N CYS A 64 -4.36 -2.53 -14.44
CA CYS A 64 -4.56 -3.83 -15.08
C CYS A 64 -5.69 -3.76 -16.11
N SER A 65 -5.36 -3.75 -17.40
CA SER A 65 -6.36 -3.79 -18.49
C SER A 65 -7.08 -5.14 -18.61
N MET A 66 -6.48 -6.21 -18.09
CA MET A 66 -7.01 -7.58 -18.16
C MET A 66 -7.85 -7.98 -16.93
N ALA A 67 -8.13 -7.06 -16.00
CA ALA A 67 -8.79 -7.38 -14.72
C ALA A 67 -10.23 -7.89 -14.92
N GLY A 68 -10.86 -7.58 -16.06
CA GLY A 68 -12.29 -7.79 -16.27
C GLY A 68 -13.14 -6.71 -15.59
N ALA A 69 -14.43 -6.67 -15.93
CA ALA A 69 -15.33 -5.65 -15.41
C ALA A 69 -15.50 -5.74 -13.89
N GLY A 70 -15.44 -4.60 -13.20
CA GLY A 70 -15.61 -4.51 -11.75
C GLY A 70 -14.37 -4.87 -10.91
N ASN A 71 -13.29 -5.36 -11.53
CA ASN A 71 -12.05 -5.63 -10.82
C ASN A 71 -11.06 -4.49 -11.04
N SER A 72 -10.49 -3.97 -9.96
CA SER A 72 -9.53 -2.89 -10.04
C SER A 72 -8.62 -2.85 -8.82
N ALA A 73 -7.51 -2.12 -8.94
CA ALA A 73 -6.71 -1.72 -7.81
C ALA A 73 -6.30 -0.26 -7.98
N ASN A 74 -6.28 0.51 -6.89
CA ASN A 74 -5.84 1.90 -6.92
C ASN A 74 -5.26 2.32 -5.57
N ASN A 75 -4.33 3.27 -5.61
CA ASN A 75 -3.79 3.91 -4.41
C ASN A 75 -4.63 5.14 -4.02
N THR A 76 -4.86 5.30 -2.73
CA THR A 76 -5.42 6.51 -2.11
C THR A 76 -4.49 6.95 -0.98
N TRP A 77 -4.13 8.24 -0.94
CA TRP A 77 -3.29 8.80 0.11
C TRP A 77 -4.04 8.90 1.44
N ALA A 78 -3.34 8.61 2.54
CA ALA A 78 -3.88 8.74 3.89
C ALA A 78 -4.27 10.19 4.18
N SER A 79 -5.39 10.38 4.88
CA SER A 79 -5.89 11.70 5.27
C SER A 79 -6.50 11.61 6.68
N PRO A 80 -5.67 11.50 7.73
CA PRO A 80 -6.14 11.32 9.09
C PRO A 80 -6.89 12.59 9.58
N PRO A 81 -7.94 12.43 10.41
CA PRO A 81 -8.44 11.15 10.92
C PRO A 81 -9.39 10.43 9.95
N GLY A 82 -9.80 11.04 8.84
CA GLY A 82 -10.87 10.51 7.97
C GLY A 82 -10.49 9.29 7.12
N TYR A 83 -9.23 9.17 6.71
CA TYR A 83 -8.70 8.05 5.92
C TYR A 83 -7.38 7.56 6.51
N CYS A 84 -7.47 6.98 7.71
CA CYS A 84 -6.43 6.20 8.37
C CYS A 84 -7.14 5.25 9.35
N PRO A 85 -6.71 3.99 9.51
CA PRO A 85 -7.29 3.14 10.52
C PRO A 85 -6.99 3.69 11.92
N PRO A 86 -7.94 3.64 12.86
CA PRO A 86 -7.79 4.30 14.16
C PRO A 86 -6.60 3.75 14.95
N GLN A 87 -6.29 2.45 14.83
CA GLN A 87 -5.15 1.82 15.49
C GLN A 87 -3.78 2.34 15.00
N TYR A 88 -3.73 2.97 13.83
CA TYR A 88 -2.52 3.58 13.24
C TYR A 88 -2.60 5.11 13.13
N THR A 89 -3.63 5.71 13.74
CA THR A 89 -3.75 7.16 13.84
C THR A 89 -3.04 7.62 15.11
N ARG A 90 -2.29 8.73 15.01
CA ARG A 90 -1.63 9.39 16.13
C ARG A 90 -2.23 10.76 16.32
N VAL A 91 -2.39 11.15 17.58
CA VAL A 91 -2.91 12.46 17.98
C VAL A 91 -1.83 13.16 18.77
N PHE A 92 -1.50 14.38 18.35
CA PHE A 92 -0.58 15.27 19.05
C PHE A 92 -1.31 16.54 19.43
N GLU A 93 -0.94 17.12 20.57
CA GLU A 93 -1.45 18.43 20.95
C GLU A 93 -0.78 19.51 20.10
N GLY A 94 -1.59 20.29 19.39
CA GLY A 94 -1.16 21.45 18.63
C GLY A 94 -1.71 22.74 19.23
N GLU A 95 -1.07 23.87 18.93
CA GLU A 95 -1.47 25.19 19.44
C GLU A 95 -2.90 25.59 19.04
N SER A 96 -3.40 25.07 17.92
CA SER A 96 -4.76 25.33 17.41
C SER A 96 -5.73 24.14 17.61
N GLY A 97 -5.33 23.12 18.37
CA GLY A 97 -6.09 21.88 18.55
C GLY A 97 -5.32 20.63 18.13
N PRO A 98 -5.97 19.44 18.15
CA PRO A 98 -5.30 18.18 17.91
C PRO A 98 -4.78 18.06 16.47
N ILE A 99 -3.53 17.63 16.33
CA ILE A 99 -2.88 17.29 15.06
C ILE A 99 -2.96 15.78 14.88
N TYR A 100 -3.52 15.35 13.75
CA TYR A 100 -3.62 13.94 13.41
C TYR A 100 -2.54 13.55 12.41
N SER A 101 -1.87 12.43 12.66
CA SER A 101 -1.01 11.77 11.68
C SER A 101 -1.41 10.31 11.50
N CYS A 102 -1.01 9.72 10.38
CA CYS A 102 -1.19 8.30 10.10
C CYS A 102 0.20 7.66 9.99
N ASP A 103 0.39 6.48 10.58
CA ASP A 103 1.65 5.73 10.42
C ASP A 103 1.88 5.27 8.97
N TYR A 104 0.80 5.22 8.17
CA TYR A 104 0.81 4.86 6.76
C TYR A 104 0.65 6.08 5.86
N ALA A 105 1.36 6.07 4.73
CA ALA A 105 1.30 7.13 3.73
C ALA A 105 0.01 7.03 2.89
N GLY A 106 -0.48 5.82 2.67
CA GLY A 106 -1.70 5.58 1.91
C GLY A 106 -2.09 4.12 1.93
N ALA A 107 -3.10 3.78 1.14
CA ALA A 107 -3.52 2.41 0.96
C ALA A 107 -3.88 2.09 -0.48
N VAL A 108 -3.52 0.89 -0.89
CA VAL A 108 -3.98 0.30 -2.16
C VAL A 108 -5.23 -0.50 -1.87
N THR A 109 -6.36 -0.08 -2.43
CA THR A 109 -7.61 -0.83 -2.37
C THR A 109 -7.72 -1.71 -3.61
N VAL A 110 -8.02 -3.00 -3.41
CA VAL A 110 -8.44 -3.91 -4.48
C VAL A 110 -9.95 -4.05 -4.43
N ASN A 111 -10.59 -3.86 -5.56
CA ASN A 111 -12.01 -4.14 -5.74
C ASN A 111 -12.18 -5.42 -6.56
N ILE A 112 -13.10 -6.27 -6.15
CA ILE A 112 -13.53 -7.47 -6.87
C ILE A 112 -15.04 -7.38 -7.09
N ASN A 113 -15.48 -7.54 -8.34
CA ASN A 113 -16.89 -7.39 -8.73
C ASN A 113 -17.53 -6.06 -8.28
N GLY A 114 -16.77 -4.97 -8.31
CA GLY A 114 -17.20 -3.62 -7.94
C GLY A 114 -17.18 -3.32 -6.44
N ALA A 115 -16.89 -4.31 -5.59
CA ALA A 115 -16.86 -4.14 -4.13
C ALA A 115 -15.43 -4.18 -3.59
N PRO A 116 -15.09 -3.39 -2.54
CA PRO A 116 -13.80 -3.50 -1.87
C PRO A 116 -13.56 -4.91 -1.33
N PHE A 117 -12.38 -5.46 -1.62
CA PHE A 117 -11.96 -6.80 -1.23
C PHE A 117 -10.84 -6.73 -0.19
N THR A 118 -9.77 -5.99 -0.50
CA THR A 118 -8.68 -5.70 0.44
C THR A 118 -8.30 -4.23 0.41
N ARG A 119 -7.69 -3.78 1.51
CA ARG A 119 -6.99 -2.50 1.58
C ARG A 119 -5.62 -2.70 2.22
N THR A 120 -4.57 -2.62 1.41
CA THR A 120 -3.19 -2.73 1.88
C THR A 120 -2.62 -1.35 2.16
N TRP A 121 -2.48 -1.03 3.44
CA TRP A 121 -1.85 0.18 3.94
C TRP A 121 -0.33 0.06 3.81
N TRP A 122 0.34 1.14 3.44
CA TRP A 122 1.78 1.14 3.16
C TRP A 122 2.43 2.47 3.54
N ASN A 123 3.74 2.43 3.84
CA ASN A 123 4.56 3.62 4.03
C ASN A 123 5.91 3.50 3.29
N ALA A 124 6.66 4.60 3.24
CA ALA A 124 7.97 4.63 2.58
C ALA A 124 9.06 3.83 3.32
N GLY A 125 8.84 3.50 4.60
CA GLY A 125 9.70 2.63 5.40
C GLY A 125 9.59 1.14 5.03
N GLY A 126 8.57 0.78 4.26
CA GLY A 126 8.31 -0.61 3.83
C GLY A 126 7.35 -1.37 4.75
N ASP A 127 6.82 -0.72 5.79
CA ASP A 127 5.76 -1.29 6.60
C ASP A 127 4.49 -1.37 5.77
N THR A 128 3.78 -2.49 5.93
CA THR A 128 2.49 -2.68 5.31
C THR A 128 1.59 -3.51 6.20
N VAL A 129 0.30 -3.27 6.11
CA VAL A 129 -0.71 -4.15 6.70
C VAL A 129 -1.91 -4.24 5.77
N THR A 130 -2.48 -5.43 5.62
CA THR A 130 -3.62 -5.65 4.73
C THR A 130 -4.90 -5.85 5.55
N GLU A 131 -5.83 -4.94 5.38
CA GLU A 131 -7.21 -5.06 5.83
C GLU A 131 -7.98 -5.92 4.81
N PHE A 132 -8.63 -6.98 5.29
CA PHE A 132 -9.54 -7.81 4.49
C PHE A 132 -10.99 -7.47 4.85
N THR A 133 -11.85 -7.29 3.86
CA THR A 133 -13.28 -7.06 4.14
C THR A 133 -13.95 -8.34 4.64
N PRO A 134 -15.12 -8.26 5.31
CA PRO A 134 -15.86 -9.46 5.72
C PRO A 134 -16.16 -10.43 4.56
N ALA A 135 -16.48 -9.88 3.38
CA ALA A 135 -16.69 -10.67 2.17
C ALA A 135 -15.40 -11.39 1.73
N ALA A 136 -14.25 -10.72 1.79
CA ALA A 136 -12.97 -11.35 1.48
C ALA A 136 -12.63 -12.47 2.48
N LYS A 137 -12.81 -12.23 3.78
CA LYS A 137 -12.58 -13.24 4.84
C LYS A 137 -13.45 -14.48 4.63
N ALA A 138 -14.73 -14.29 4.32
CA ALA A 138 -15.66 -15.37 4.04
C ALA A 138 -15.25 -16.20 2.80
N GLN A 139 -14.66 -15.56 1.78
CA GLN A 139 -14.19 -16.26 0.57
C GLN A 139 -12.84 -16.97 0.75
N LEU A 140 -11.90 -16.36 1.48
CA LEU A 140 -10.52 -16.85 1.60
C LEU A 140 -10.37 -17.94 2.67
N GLY A 141 -11.19 -17.90 3.72
CA GLY A 141 -11.10 -18.80 4.88
C GLY A 141 -9.90 -18.56 5.80
N THR A 142 -8.72 -18.24 5.23
CA THR A 142 -7.51 -17.83 5.97
C THR A 142 -6.91 -16.59 5.33
N TRP A 143 -6.34 -15.70 6.14
CA TRP A 143 -5.71 -14.45 5.70
C TRP A 143 -4.66 -14.00 6.72
N ASP A 144 -3.85 -13.01 6.35
CA ASP A 144 -2.96 -12.30 7.27
C ASP A 144 -3.78 -11.48 8.27
N THR A 145 -3.77 -11.91 9.53
CA THR A 145 -4.60 -11.34 10.60
C THR A 145 -4.03 -10.08 11.22
N LYS A 146 -2.83 -9.63 10.82
CA LYS A 146 -2.14 -8.50 11.49
C LYS A 146 -3.03 -7.27 11.66
N PHE A 147 -3.84 -6.92 10.66
CA PHE A 147 -4.75 -5.76 10.76
C PHE A 147 -5.77 -5.92 11.88
N ASP A 148 -6.36 -7.12 11.98
CA ASP A 148 -7.40 -7.46 12.95
C ASP A 148 -6.80 -7.53 14.37
N ASP A 149 -5.63 -8.14 14.50
CA ASP A 149 -4.91 -8.27 15.76
C ASP A 149 -4.49 -6.90 16.31
N ASP A 150 -3.95 -6.03 15.45
CA ASP A 150 -3.59 -4.66 15.81
C ASP A 150 -4.83 -3.83 16.21
N TYR A 151 -5.96 -4.02 15.51
CA TYR A 151 -7.22 -3.37 15.87
C TYR A 151 -7.74 -3.84 17.23
N ALA A 152 -7.72 -5.15 17.49
CA ALA A 152 -8.15 -5.72 18.75
C ALA A 152 -7.29 -5.21 19.92
N ALA A 153 -5.97 -5.16 19.74
CA ALA A 153 -5.05 -4.62 20.75
C ALA A 153 -5.29 -3.13 21.02
N TRP A 154 -5.49 -2.33 19.98
CA TRP A 154 -5.83 -0.91 20.11
C TRP A 154 -7.17 -0.71 20.84
N PHE A 155 -8.20 -1.47 20.46
CA PHE A 155 -9.52 -1.36 21.05
C PHE A 155 -9.51 -1.75 22.54
N ALA A 156 -8.77 -2.80 22.90
CA ALA A 156 -8.60 -3.22 24.29
C ALA A 156 -7.84 -2.21 25.15
N ALA A 157 -7.02 -1.35 24.54
CA ALA A 157 -6.28 -0.28 25.22
C ALA A 157 -7.08 1.02 25.40
N LEU A 158 -8.30 1.11 24.83
CA LEU A 158 -9.13 2.31 24.98
C LEU A 158 -9.59 2.47 26.44
N PRO A 159 -9.66 3.71 26.95
CA PRO A 159 -10.24 3.96 28.26
C PRO A 159 -11.70 3.47 28.29
N PRO A 160 -12.18 3.00 29.45
CA PRO A 160 -13.58 2.62 29.57
C PRO A 160 -14.46 3.83 29.22
N PRO A 161 -15.64 3.60 28.61
CA PRO A 161 -16.57 4.68 28.31
C PRO A 161 -16.86 5.46 29.60
N ALA A 162 -16.89 6.79 29.50
CA ALA A 162 -17.23 7.63 30.64
C ALA A 162 -18.58 7.17 31.22
N PRO A 163 -18.74 7.12 32.56
CA PRO A 163 -20.01 6.78 33.17
C PRO A 163 -21.10 7.64 32.55
N VAL A 164 -22.20 7.03 32.14
CA VAL A 164 -23.37 7.79 31.70
C VAL A 164 -23.78 8.61 32.92
N ALA A 165 -23.67 9.94 32.84
CA ALA A 165 -24.21 10.80 33.87
C ALA A 165 -25.72 10.53 33.88
N GLU A 166 -26.21 9.78 34.87
CA GLU A 166 -27.63 9.69 35.13
C GLU A 166 -28.09 11.13 35.37
N SER A 167 -28.80 11.69 34.38
CA SER A 167 -29.47 12.97 34.54
C SER A 167 -30.54 12.75 35.60
N GLY A 168 -30.18 13.04 36.85
CA GLY A 168 -31.10 13.09 37.97
C GLY A 168 -32.28 14.00 37.62
N TYR A 169 -33.46 13.45 37.85
CA TYR A 169 -34.78 14.06 37.73
C TYR A 169 -34.88 15.47 38.31
#